data_AF-A0A932HDC0-F1
#
_entry.id   AF-A0A932HDC0-F1
#
_cell.length_a   1.000
_cell.length_b   1.000
_cell.length_c   1.000
_cell.angle_alpha   90.00
_cell.angle_beta   90.00
_cell.angle_gamma   90.00
#
_symmetry.space_group_name_H-M   'P 1'
#
loop_
_entity.id
_entity.type
_entity.pdbx_description
1 polymer ?
#
loop_
_entity_poly.entity_id
_entity_poly.type
_entity_poly.pdbx_seq_one_letter_code
_entity_poly.pdbx_strand_id
1 'polypeptide(L)'
;YQIFDSKVLHLLEGRYATTKPSTADTLEGLLDQLKLNKSRALATMQEYNAAAGHGAFVPTKLDGMHTVGITPPKTNWAQKIDTPPFAAYPVTGGITFTFGGLKINDKAQVIGNNWEPIPGLYCCGEMVGGLFHDNYPAGTGLMSGAVFGRIAGASAAKALMRTASKPAAAARRGAASKGRKKR
;
A
#
# COMPACT_ATOMS: atom_id res chain seq x y z
N TYR A 1 -15.28 -13.50 -3.07
CA TYR A 1 -14.69 -14.77 -2.62
C TYR A 1 -13.50 -15.11 -3.50
N GLN A 2 -12.45 -15.72 -2.96
CA GLN A 2 -11.42 -16.40 -3.73
C GLN A 2 -11.72 -17.90 -3.71
N ILE A 3 -11.78 -18.54 -4.88
CA ILE A 3 -12.11 -19.96 -5.02
C ILE A 3 -10.86 -20.71 -5.46
N PHE A 4 -10.57 -21.81 -4.76
CA PHE A 4 -9.46 -22.70 -5.01
C PHE A 4 -9.97 -24.13 -5.13
N ASP A 5 -9.19 -24.98 -5.76
CA ASP A 5 -9.42 -26.42 -5.83
C ASP A 5 -8.18 -27.18 -5.35
N SER A 6 -8.29 -28.50 -5.22
CA SER A 6 -7.30 -29.31 -4.51
C SER A 6 -5.90 -29.26 -5.11
N LYS A 7 -5.78 -28.90 -6.40
CA LYS A 7 -4.50 -28.77 -7.10
C LYS A 7 -3.59 -27.73 -6.46
N VAL A 8 -4.14 -26.69 -5.82
CA VAL A 8 -3.37 -25.55 -5.29
C VAL A 8 -3.56 -25.30 -3.79
N LEU A 9 -4.41 -26.06 -3.09
CA LEU A 9 -4.63 -25.85 -1.65
C LEU A 9 -3.34 -25.96 -0.83
N HIS A 10 -2.43 -26.85 -1.22
CA HIS A 10 -1.12 -27.03 -0.56
C HIS A 10 -0.14 -25.88 -0.84
N LEU A 11 -0.45 -24.99 -1.79
CA LEU A 11 0.36 -23.82 -2.14
C LEU A 11 -0.13 -22.53 -1.45
N LEU A 12 -1.23 -22.59 -0.71
CA LEU A 12 -1.77 -21.42 -0.03
C LEU A 12 -0.81 -20.94 1.06
N GLU A 13 -0.53 -19.63 1.09
CA GLU A 13 0.26 -19.03 2.15
C GLU A 13 -0.36 -19.25 3.54
N GLY A 14 0.47 -19.25 4.59
CA GLY A 14 0.02 -19.47 5.97
C GLY A 14 -1.07 -18.49 6.46
N ARG A 15 -1.23 -17.33 5.82
CA ARG A 15 -2.32 -16.39 6.12
C ARG A 15 -3.72 -16.98 5.86
N TYR A 16 -3.87 -17.92 4.93
CA TYR A 16 -5.16 -18.61 4.73
C TYR A 16 -5.55 -19.50 5.90
N ALA A 17 -4.60 -19.92 6.75
CA ALA A 17 -4.90 -20.74 7.93
C ALA A 17 -5.59 -19.95 9.05
N THR A 18 -5.58 -18.61 9.01
CA THR A 18 -6.24 -17.77 10.03
C THR A 18 -7.74 -17.63 9.81
N THR A 19 -8.31 -18.28 8.78
CA THR A 19 -9.73 -18.21 8.45
C THR A 19 -10.21 -19.57 7.96
N LYS A 20 -11.38 -20.01 8.44
CA LYS A 20 -12.01 -21.24 7.95
C LYS A 20 -12.72 -20.98 6.61
N PRO A 21 -12.35 -21.64 5.52
CA PRO A 21 -13.06 -21.51 4.24
C PRO A 21 -14.39 -22.27 4.26
N SER A 22 -15.29 -21.92 3.34
CA SER A 22 -16.36 -22.83 2.91
C SER A 22 -15.74 -23.90 2.02
N THR A 23 -16.13 -25.16 2.18
CA THR A 23 -15.58 -26.28 1.40
C THR A 23 -16.69 -27.20 0.90
N ALA A 24 -16.51 -27.79 -0.28
CA ALA A 24 -17.40 -28.81 -0.82
C ALA A 24 -16.68 -29.69 -1.86
N ASP A 25 -17.24 -30.86 -2.14
CA ASP A 25 -16.73 -31.78 -3.18
C ASP A 25 -17.30 -31.49 -4.58
N THR A 26 -18.22 -30.54 -4.69
CA THR A 26 -18.78 -30.06 -5.96
C THR A 26 -18.78 -28.53 -6.00
N LEU A 27 -18.67 -27.96 -7.21
CA LEU A 27 -18.77 -26.51 -7.38
C LEU A 27 -20.16 -26.01 -6.98
N GLU A 28 -21.21 -26.73 -7.35
CA GLU A 28 -22.59 -26.40 -7.01
C GLU A 28 -22.80 -26.37 -5.49
N GLY A 29 -22.29 -27.38 -4.78
CA GLY A 29 -22.38 -27.47 -3.31
C GLY A 29 -21.52 -26.44 -2.60
N LEU A 30 -20.40 -26.01 -3.21
CA LEU A 30 -19.63 -24.87 -2.71
C LEU A 30 -20.43 -23.58 -2.86
N LEU A 31 -21.00 -23.34 -4.05
CA LEU A 31 -21.76 -22.12 -4.37
C LEU A 31 -23.04 -22.00 -3.53
N ASP A 32 -23.66 -23.11 -3.12
CA ASP A 32 -24.78 -23.11 -2.18
C ASP A 32 -24.45 -22.48 -0.81
N GLN A 33 -23.18 -22.52 -0.41
CA GLN A 33 -22.71 -21.96 0.86
C GLN A 33 -22.34 -20.47 0.75
N LEU A 34 -22.21 -19.93 -0.47
CA LEU A 34 -21.73 -18.57 -0.70
C LEU A 34 -22.89 -17.59 -0.84
N LYS A 35 -22.69 -16.36 -0.37
CA LYS A 35 -23.66 -15.27 -0.54
C LYS A 35 -23.58 -14.66 -1.95
N LEU A 36 -23.84 -15.47 -2.98
CA LEU A 36 -23.75 -15.12 -4.39
C LEU A 36 -25.03 -15.54 -5.14
N ASN A 37 -25.25 -14.99 -6.33
CA ASN A 37 -26.22 -15.56 -7.26
C ASN A 37 -25.65 -16.87 -7.82
N LYS A 38 -26.16 -18.01 -7.36
CA LYS A 38 -25.66 -19.35 -7.71
C LYS A 38 -25.60 -19.59 -9.21
N SER A 39 -26.70 -19.34 -9.93
CA SER A 39 -26.78 -19.62 -11.36
C SER A 39 -25.77 -18.80 -12.17
N ARG A 40 -25.63 -17.50 -11.86
CA ARG A 40 -24.62 -16.65 -12.51
C ARG A 40 -23.20 -17.09 -12.16
N ALA A 41 -22.94 -17.39 -10.89
CA ALA A 41 -21.61 -17.83 -10.46
C ALA A 41 -21.22 -19.15 -11.13
N LEU A 42 -22.13 -20.12 -11.22
CA LEU A 42 -21.88 -21.40 -11.88
C LEU A 42 -21.58 -21.19 -13.38
N ALA A 43 -22.36 -20.36 -14.07
CA ALA A 43 -22.12 -20.03 -15.47
C ALA A 43 -20.72 -19.41 -15.68
N THR A 44 -20.32 -18.46 -14.83
CA THR A 44 -18.97 -17.85 -14.88
C THR A 44 -17.87 -18.88 -14.66
N MET A 45 -18.03 -19.81 -13.71
CA MET A 45 -17.04 -20.86 -13.46
C MET A 45 -16.93 -21.84 -14.63
N GLN A 46 -18.06 -22.20 -15.26
CA GLN A 46 -18.10 -23.04 -16.45
C GLN A 46 -17.44 -22.36 -17.66
N GLU A 47 -17.74 -21.09 -17.90
CA GLU A 47 -17.12 -20.27 -18.96
C GLU A 47 -15.59 -20.18 -18.76
N TYR A 48 -15.14 -19.89 -17.54
CA TYR A 48 -13.72 -19.88 -17.21
C TYR A 48 -13.06 -21.25 -17.43
N ASN A 49 -13.66 -22.33 -16.94
CA ASN A 49 -13.12 -23.69 -17.09
C ASN A 49 -13.06 -24.16 -18.55
N ALA A 50 -14.00 -23.72 -19.38
CA ALA A 50 -13.99 -23.99 -20.81
C ALA A 50 -12.83 -23.25 -21.52
N ALA A 51 -12.51 -22.04 -21.05
CA ALA A 51 -11.47 -21.19 -21.61
C ALA A 51 -10.05 -21.50 -21.07
N ALA A 52 -9.93 -22.14 -19.91
CA ALA A 52 -8.68 -22.33 -19.17
C ALA A 52 -7.94 -23.65 -19.47
N GLY A 53 -6.69 -23.74 -19.04
CA GLY A 53 -5.88 -24.96 -19.11
C GLY A 53 -4.94 -25.07 -20.30
N HIS A 54 -4.66 -23.96 -21.00
CA HIS A 54 -3.75 -23.95 -22.15
C HIS A 54 -2.31 -23.66 -21.70
N GLY A 55 -1.47 -24.69 -21.57
CA GLY A 55 -0.07 -24.58 -21.16
C GLY A 55 0.27 -25.49 -19.99
N ALA A 56 1.48 -25.34 -19.43
CA ALA A 56 1.91 -26.07 -18.24
C ALA A 56 1.89 -25.15 -17.02
N PHE A 57 1.35 -25.64 -15.89
CA PHE A 57 1.29 -24.85 -14.67
C PHE A 57 2.67 -24.81 -13.98
N VAL A 58 3.18 -23.59 -13.72
CA VAL A 58 4.36 -23.40 -12.89
C VAL A 58 4.09 -22.25 -11.91
N PRO A 59 3.86 -22.53 -10.61
CA PRO A 59 3.39 -21.52 -9.66
C PRO A 59 4.40 -20.40 -9.37
N THR A 60 5.69 -20.65 -9.62
CA THR A 60 6.79 -19.77 -9.19
C THR A 60 7.28 -18.79 -10.26
N LYS A 61 6.72 -18.84 -11.48
CA LYS A 61 7.08 -17.92 -12.57
C LYS A 61 5.89 -17.68 -13.50
N LEU A 62 6.01 -16.68 -14.36
CA LEU A 62 5.11 -16.51 -15.50
C LEU A 62 5.20 -17.78 -16.38
N ASP A 63 4.15 -18.59 -16.36
CA ASP A 63 4.12 -19.95 -16.92
C ASP A 63 3.49 -20.00 -18.32
N GLY A 64 2.89 -18.91 -18.78
CA GLY A 64 2.17 -18.84 -20.05
C GLY A 64 0.90 -19.68 -20.08
N MET A 65 0.48 -20.29 -18.96
CA MET A 65 -0.77 -21.01 -18.87
C MET A 65 -1.92 -20.01 -18.92
N HIS A 66 -2.71 -20.02 -19.99
CA HIS A 66 -3.62 -18.92 -20.31
C HIS A 66 -5.06 -19.36 -20.56
N THR A 67 -5.95 -18.37 -20.67
CA THR A 67 -7.31 -18.55 -21.15
C THR A 67 -7.47 -18.10 -22.61
N VAL A 68 -8.37 -18.75 -23.35
CA VAL A 68 -8.75 -18.40 -24.72
C VAL A 68 -10.25 -18.15 -24.79
N GLY A 69 -10.67 -17.08 -25.47
CA GLY A 69 -12.10 -16.81 -25.74
C GLY A 69 -12.88 -16.07 -24.64
N ILE A 70 -12.20 -15.59 -23.59
CA ILE A 70 -12.80 -14.75 -22.54
C ILE A 70 -12.06 -13.40 -22.41
N THR A 71 -12.76 -12.38 -21.89
CA THR A 71 -12.21 -11.03 -21.69
C THR A 71 -12.42 -10.55 -20.24
N PRO A 72 -11.38 -10.06 -19.55
CA PRO A 72 -9.98 -10.03 -19.99
C PRO A 72 -9.35 -11.43 -20.01
N PRO A 73 -8.42 -11.71 -20.95
CA PRO A 73 -7.71 -12.98 -20.96
C PRO A 73 -6.74 -13.05 -19.78
N LYS A 74 -6.66 -14.22 -19.15
CA LYS A 74 -5.61 -14.53 -18.18
C LYS A 74 -4.43 -15.10 -18.95
N THR A 75 -3.27 -14.49 -18.83
CA THR A 75 -2.07 -14.88 -19.61
C THR A 75 -1.16 -15.88 -18.90
N ASN A 76 -1.37 -16.12 -17.60
CA ASN A 76 -0.55 -16.99 -16.75
C ASN A 76 -1.39 -17.63 -15.64
N TRP A 77 -0.99 -18.83 -15.19
CA TRP A 77 -1.59 -19.62 -14.11
C TRP A 77 -3.08 -19.95 -14.30
N ALA A 78 -3.57 -19.97 -15.53
CA ALA A 78 -4.97 -20.23 -15.85
C ALA A 78 -5.32 -21.72 -15.80
N GLN A 79 -5.20 -22.33 -14.60
CA GLN A 79 -5.70 -23.68 -14.38
C GLN A 79 -7.23 -23.68 -14.36
N LYS A 80 -7.84 -24.78 -14.80
CA LYS A 80 -9.25 -25.06 -14.56
C LYS A 80 -9.50 -25.27 -13.06
N ILE A 81 -10.69 -24.92 -12.59
CA ILE A 81 -11.18 -25.16 -11.24
C ILE A 81 -12.16 -26.34 -11.32
N ASP A 82 -11.64 -27.56 -11.29
CA ASP A 82 -12.38 -28.78 -11.64
C ASP A 82 -12.05 -29.99 -10.77
N THR A 83 -11.12 -29.86 -9.82
CA THR A 83 -10.65 -30.98 -9.01
C THR A 83 -11.03 -30.78 -7.54
N PRO A 84 -11.97 -31.57 -6.99
CA PRO A 84 -12.36 -31.43 -5.58
C PRO A 84 -11.23 -31.88 -4.62
N PRO A 85 -11.30 -31.51 -3.33
CA PRO A 85 -12.27 -30.59 -2.74
C PRO A 85 -12.05 -29.14 -3.20
N PHE A 86 -13.14 -28.38 -3.29
CA PHE A 86 -13.13 -26.95 -3.55
C PHE A 86 -13.17 -26.17 -2.24
N ALA A 87 -12.50 -25.02 -2.21
CA ALA A 87 -12.48 -24.12 -1.07
C ALA A 87 -12.76 -22.68 -1.50
N ALA A 88 -13.60 -21.96 -0.75
CA ALA A 88 -13.87 -20.55 -0.95
C ALA A 88 -13.57 -19.73 0.30
N TYR A 89 -12.74 -18.69 0.12
CA TYR A 89 -12.43 -17.73 1.16
C TYR A 89 -13.20 -16.43 0.93
N PRO A 90 -13.94 -15.91 1.93
CA PRO A 90 -14.49 -14.57 1.85
C PRO A 90 -13.33 -13.57 1.83
N VAL A 91 -13.43 -12.57 0.96
CA VAL A 91 -12.43 -11.50 0.84
C VAL A 91 -13.14 -10.16 0.81
N THR A 92 -12.48 -9.16 1.35
CA THR A 92 -12.91 -7.76 1.31
C THR A 92 -11.71 -6.89 0.96
N GLY A 93 -11.98 -5.70 0.44
CA GLY A 93 -10.94 -4.69 0.29
C GLY A 93 -10.40 -4.27 1.65
N GLY A 94 -9.08 -4.17 1.77
CA GLY A 94 -8.40 -3.56 2.90
C GLY A 94 -7.70 -2.28 2.46
N ILE A 95 -7.78 -1.23 3.26
CA ILE A 95 -7.00 -0.01 3.03
C ILE A 95 -5.54 -0.33 3.37
N THR A 96 -4.65 -0.24 2.39
CA THR A 96 -3.22 -0.47 2.62
C THR A 96 -2.54 0.79 3.17
N PHE A 97 -2.74 1.94 2.51
CA PHE A 97 -2.28 3.26 2.94
C PHE A 97 -3.00 4.35 2.13
N THR A 98 -2.76 5.62 2.47
CA THR A 98 -3.37 6.79 1.81
C THR A 98 -2.35 7.54 0.97
N PHE A 99 -2.76 8.03 -0.21
CA PHE A 99 -1.88 8.86 -1.07
C PHE A 99 -1.79 10.32 -0.62
N GLY A 100 -2.79 10.77 0.16
CA GLY A 100 -2.82 12.09 0.77
C GLY A 100 -1.91 12.18 1.98
N GLY A 101 -1.47 13.40 2.30
CA GLY A 101 -0.61 13.69 3.44
C GLY A 101 -0.12 15.13 3.43
N LEU A 102 0.82 15.43 4.31
CA LEU A 102 1.45 16.74 4.43
C LEU A 102 2.35 17.02 3.23
N LYS A 103 2.25 18.25 2.69
CA LYS A 103 3.20 18.73 1.69
C LYS A 103 4.56 18.97 2.35
N ILE A 104 5.62 18.49 1.70
CA ILE A 104 7.00 18.74 2.12
C ILE A 104 7.82 19.37 0.99
N ASN A 105 8.93 20.03 1.34
CA ASN A 105 9.99 20.37 0.38
C ASN A 105 11.07 19.27 0.28
N ASP A 106 12.11 19.54 -0.49
CA ASP A 106 13.29 18.68 -0.70
C ASP A 106 14.09 18.36 0.57
N LYS A 107 13.90 19.14 1.65
CA LYS A 107 14.49 18.94 2.98
C LYS A 107 13.53 18.26 3.95
N ALA A 108 12.42 17.74 3.45
CA ALA A 108 11.36 17.11 4.23
C ALA A 108 10.74 18.03 5.30
N GLN A 109 10.81 19.35 5.11
CA GLN A 109 10.12 20.33 5.98
C GLN A 109 8.66 20.40 5.58
N VAL A 110 7.77 20.40 6.56
CA VAL A 110 6.33 20.55 6.32
C VAL A 110 6.03 21.96 5.82
N ILE A 111 5.23 22.06 4.76
CA ILE A 111 4.80 23.32 4.17
C ILE A 111 3.44 23.71 4.77
N GLY A 112 3.37 24.91 5.36
CA GLY A 112 2.14 25.46 5.92
C GLY A 112 1.21 26.04 4.86
N ASN A 113 0.03 26.49 5.29
CA ASN A 113 -0.98 27.08 4.41
C ASN A 113 -0.53 28.41 3.76
N ASN A 114 0.50 29.05 4.32
CA ASN A 114 1.15 30.23 3.73
C ASN A 114 2.22 29.88 2.69
N TRP A 115 2.33 28.60 2.31
CA TRP A 115 3.34 28.06 1.38
C TRP A 115 4.80 28.17 1.86
N GLU A 116 4.99 28.47 3.15
CA GLU A 116 6.32 28.53 3.77
C GLU A 116 6.59 27.27 4.61
N PRO A 117 7.87 26.86 4.74
CA PRO A 117 8.26 25.81 5.66
C PRO A 117 7.94 26.18 7.11
N ILE A 118 7.29 25.26 7.84
CA ILE A 118 7.04 25.41 9.27
C ILE A 118 8.36 25.15 10.03
N PRO A 119 8.91 26.13 10.77
CA PRO A 119 10.19 25.96 11.44
C PRO A 119 10.16 24.80 12.45
N GLY A 120 11.14 23.90 12.33
CA GLY A 120 11.30 22.76 13.24
C GLY A 120 10.39 21.56 12.96
N LEU A 121 9.47 21.65 11.99
CA LEU A 121 8.56 20.56 11.66
C LEU A 121 8.98 19.84 10.37
N TYR A 122 9.24 18.54 10.50
CA TYR A 122 9.66 17.65 9.41
C TYR A 122 8.73 16.44 9.32
N CYS A 123 8.58 15.87 8.13
CA CYS A 123 7.67 14.76 7.88
C CYS A 123 8.28 13.73 6.92
N CYS A 124 7.96 12.44 7.12
CA CYS A 124 8.39 11.34 6.26
C CYS A 124 7.39 10.19 6.29
N GLY A 125 7.58 9.19 5.42
CA GLY A 125 6.71 8.01 5.36
C GLY A 125 5.31 8.32 4.85
N GLU A 126 4.34 7.53 5.32
CA GLU A 126 2.93 7.62 4.89
C GLU A 126 2.23 8.93 5.28
N MET A 127 2.87 9.78 6.10
CA MET A 127 2.38 11.13 6.37
C MET A 127 2.69 12.11 5.24
N VAL A 128 3.56 11.77 4.29
CA VAL A 128 3.91 12.63 3.15
C VAL A 128 2.87 12.50 2.05
N GLY A 129 2.30 13.63 1.63
CA GLY A 129 1.33 13.67 0.54
C GLY A 129 1.97 14.01 -0.80
N GLY A 130 1.26 13.66 -1.89
CA GLY A 130 1.58 14.12 -3.24
C GLY A 130 2.67 13.31 -3.95
N LEU A 131 3.07 12.16 -3.39
CA LEU A 131 3.97 11.22 -4.05
C LEU A 131 3.23 10.32 -5.07
N PHE A 132 1.96 10.02 -4.78
CA PHE A 132 1.10 9.16 -5.60
C PHE A 132 -0.23 9.88 -5.87
N HIS A 133 -0.86 9.61 -7.01
CA HIS A 133 -2.16 10.20 -7.37
C HIS A 133 -3.12 9.16 -7.96
N ASP A 134 -2.72 8.50 -9.06
CA ASP A 134 -3.58 7.52 -9.76
C ASP A 134 -3.25 6.08 -9.39
N ASN A 135 -1.96 5.78 -9.28
CA ASN A 135 -1.47 4.46 -8.93
C ASN A 135 -0.17 4.57 -8.15
N TYR A 136 0.20 3.46 -7.52
CA TYR A 136 1.41 3.32 -6.74
C TYR A 136 2.29 2.22 -7.34
N PRO A 137 3.54 2.51 -7.72
CA PRO A 137 4.48 1.46 -8.10
C PRO A 137 4.86 0.60 -6.89
N ALA A 138 4.76 -0.71 -7.04
CA ALA A 138 5.00 -1.67 -5.96
C ALA A 138 6.34 -1.39 -5.24
N GLY A 139 6.31 -1.40 -3.91
CA GLY A 139 7.49 -1.19 -3.05
C GLY A 139 7.94 0.26 -2.83
N THR A 140 7.40 1.25 -3.55
CA THR A 140 7.85 2.65 -3.44
C THR A 140 7.49 3.37 -2.13
N GLY A 141 6.57 2.84 -1.32
CA GLY A 141 6.10 3.44 -0.06
C GLY A 141 7.10 3.19 1.07
N LEU A 142 7.62 1.95 1.13
CA LEU A 142 8.75 1.62 2.01
C LEU A 142 9.99 2.44 1.62
N MET A 143 10.25 2.58 0.32
CA MET A 143 11.36 3.40 -0.17
C MET A 143 11.16 4.90 0.14
N SER A 144 9.93 5.41 0.00
CA SER A 144 9.56 6.77 0.40
C SER A 144 9.86 7.01 1.88
N GLY A 145 9.42 6.09 2.74
CA GLY A 145 9.71 6.13 4.17
C GLY A 145 11.21 6.17 4.47
N ALA A 146 12.00 5.29 3.85
CA ALA A 146 13.45 5.25 4.05
C ALA A 146 14.16 6.52 3.57
N VAL A 147 13.82 7.01 2.38
CA VAL A 147 14.47 8.19 1.76
C VAL A 147 14.09 9.47 2.49
N PHE A 148 12.80 9.76 2.64
CA PHE A 148 12.35 10.97 3.34
C PHE A 148 12.66 10.91 4.83
N GLY A 149 12.69 9.72 5.44
CA GLY A 149 13.11 9.55 6.83
C GLY A 149 14.56 9.98 7.04
N ARG A 150 15.46 9.56 6.15
CA ARG A 150 16.87 9.99 6.17
C ARG A 150 17.00 11.50 5.95
N ILE A 151 16.27 12.06 4.98
CA ILE A 151 16.31 13.49 4.67
C ILE A 151 15.78 14.32 5.85
N ALA A 152 14.64 13.93 6.43
CA ALA A 152 14.03 14.59 7.57
C ALA A 152 14.98 14.60 8.78
N GLY A 153 15.56 13.45 9.13
CA GLY A 153 16.50 13.34 10.25
C GLY A 153 17.74 14.20 10.05
N ALA A 154 18.38 14.12 8.87
CA ALA A 154 19.57 14.91 8.56
C ALA A 154 19.29 16.42 8.55
N SER A 155 18.15 16.82 7.98
CA SER A 155 17.75 18.24 7.90
C SER A 155 17.41 18.81 9.26
N ALA A 156 16.68 18.05 10.10
CA ALA A 156 16.38 18.42 11.47
C ALA A 156 17.66 18.61 12.31
N ALA A 157 18.59 17.66 12.24
CA ALA A 157 19.88 17.75 12.95
C ALA A 157 20.69 18.97 12.51
N LYS A 158 20.80 19.21 11.20
CA LYS A 158 21.52 20.38 10.66
C LYS A 158 20.87 21.69 11.08
N ALA A 159 19.54 21.76 11.15
CA ALA A 159 18.83 22.94 11.63
C ALA A 159 19.15 23.26 13.10
N LEU A 160 19.17 22.24 13.97
CA LEU A 160 19.56 22.41 15.38
C LEU A 160 20.99 22.94 15.52
N MET A 161 21.95 22.40 14.78
CA MET A 161 23.34 22.86 14.81
C MET A 161 23.51 24.32 14.35
N ARG A 162 22.69 24.79 13.40
CA ARG A 162 22.68 26.20 12.96
C ARG A 162 22.06 27.13 13.99
N THR A 163 21.06 26.67 14.73
CA THR A 163 20.45 27.46 15.82
C THR A 163 21.40 27.56 17.02
N ALA A 164 22.11 26.47 17.37
CA ALA A 164 23.08 26.46 18.46
C ALA A 164 24.35 27.29 18.19
N SER A 165 24.68 27.55 16.92
CA SER A 165 25.87 28.32 16.52
C SER A 165 25.63 29.82 16.33
N LYS A 166 24.39 30.32 16.44
CA LYS A 166 24.13 31.76 16.55
C LYS A 166 24.39 32.20 18.01
N PRO A 167 25.37 33.10 18.29
CA PRO A 167 25.48 33.69 19.62
C PRO A 167 24.20 34.49 19.91
N ALA A 168 23.73 34.45 21.15
CA ALA A 168 22.65 35.30 21.65
C ALA A 168 23.05 36.79 21.60
N ALA A 169 23.07 37.39 20.42
CA ALA A 169 23.40 38.78 20.21
C ALA A 169 22.16 39.67 20.40
N ALA A 170 21.58 39.67 21.61
CA ALA A 170 20.55 40.64 22.00
C ALA A 170 20.35 40.71 23.52
N ALA A 171 21.43 40.87 24.30
CA ALA A 171 21.31 41.20 25.73
C ALA A 171 22.49 42.04 26.22
N ARG A 172 22.86 43.11 25.50
CA ARG A 172 23.91 44.04 25.95
C ARG A 172 23.92 45.38 25.22
N ARG A 173 22.82 46.13 25.20
CA ARG A 173 22.86 47.60 25.01
C ARG A 173 21.73 48.24 25.80
N GLY A 174 22.08 48.84 26.94
CA GLY A 174 21.14 49.57 27.78
C GLY A 174 21.63 49.85 29.20
N ALA A 175 22.93 50.06 29.41
CA ALA A 175 23.44 50.60 30.67
C ALA A 175 24.45 51.72 30.37
N ALA A 176 24.24 52.87 31.02
CA ALA A 176 25.02 54.12 31.05
C ALA A 176 24.88 55.03 29.80
N SER A 177 24.68 56.36 29.89
CA SER A 177 24.74 57.28 31.02
C SER A 177 24.14 58.67 30.66
N LYS A 178 23.62 59.36 31.69
CA LYS A 178 23.67 60.82 31.99
C LYS A 178 22.94 61.83 31.07
N GLY A 179 22.09 62.66 31.70
CA GLY A 179 21.62 63.92 31.12
C GLY A 179 20.63 64.71 31.98
N ARG A 180 21.11 65.37 33.03
CA ARG A 180 20.40 66.37 33.85
C ARG A 180 19.90 67.54 32.99
N LYS A 181 18.62 67.95 33.08
CA LYS A 181 18.21 69.39 33.04
C LYS A 181 16.77 69.63 33.52
N LYS A 182 16.68 70.64 34.39
CA LYS A 182 15.55 71.28 35.06
C LYS A 182 14.35 71.60 34.15
N ARG A 183 13.13 71.53 34.72
CA ARG A 183 12.24 72.68 34.94
C ARG A 183 11.40 72.41 36.19
#